data_AF-D3ADC8-F1
#
_entry.id   AF-D3ADC8-F1
#
_cell.length_a   1.000
_cell.length_b   1.000
_cell.length_c   1.000
_cell.angle_alpha   90.00
_cell.angle_beta   90.00
_cell.angle_gamma   90.00
#
_symmetry.space_group_name_H-M   'P 1'
#
loop_
_entity.id
_entity.type
_entity.pdbx_description
1 polymer ?
#
loop_
_entity_poly.entity_id
_entity_poly.type
_entity_poly.pdbx_seq_one_letter_code
_entity_poly.pdbx_strand_id
1 'polypeptide(L)'
;MQKFGTAACHISYNVTMRNNKKENTMKKIVSIVLAVFMLAVCVTGCKTTTRKQLKPVVLNEVAHSIFYAPQYAAIELGYFEDEGLDLKLVNGAGADKVMTALISGDADIGFMGSEASIYVYQQGSDDYAVNFAQLTQRAGNFLVGREADSDFTWADLKGKKVLGGRAGGMPEMVFEYILKKNGIDPSTDLTIDQSINFGLTAAAFTSSDADYTVE
;
A
#
# COMPACT_ATOMS: atom_id res chain seq x y z
N MET A 1 35.02 -39.78 -93.37
CA MET A 1 34.31 -39.80 -92.07
C MET A 1 35.23 -39.25 -90.99
N GLN A 2 34.65 -38.61 -89.96
CA GLN A 2 35.28 -38.05 -88.75
C GLN A 2 36.10 -36.76 -88.90
N LYS A 3 35.44 -35.62 -88.60
CA LYS A 3 36.01 -34.48 -87.86
C LYS A 3 34.93 -33.43 -87.52
N PHE A 4 33.92 -33.81 -86.74
CA PHE A 4 33.02 -32.86 -86.04
C PHE A 4 32.56 -33.52 -84.74
N GLY A 5 33.15 -33.18 -83.59
CA GLY A 5 32.75 -33.80 -82.32
C GLY A 5 33.33 -33.20 -81.04
N THR A 6 34.43 -32.43 -81.10
CA THR A 6 35.13 -31.98 -79.89
C THR A 6 34.84 -30.55 -79.43
N ALA A 7 34.26 -29.68 -80.27
CA ALA A 7 33.96 -28.29 -79.89
C ALA A 7 32.65 -28.12 -79.08
N ALA A 8 31.66 -28.99 -79.30
CA ALA A 8 30.34 -28.87 -78.64
C ALA A 8 30.37 -29.30 -77.16
N CYS A 9 31.26 -30.23 -76.78
CA CYS A 9 31.34 -30.74 -75.41
C CYS A 9 31.95 -29.71 -74.43
N HIS A 10 32.92 -28.90 -74.89
CA HIS A 10 33.60 -27.92 -74.04
C HIS A 10 32.79 -26.65 -73.75
N ILE A 11 31.87 -26.25 -74.64
CA ILE A 11 31.04 -25.05 -74.46
C ILE A 11 29.90 -25.34 -73.48
N SER A 12 29.24 -26.50 -73.58
CA SER A 12 28.17 -26.89 -72.65
C SER A 12 28.64 -27.04 -71.20
N TYR A 13 29.88 -27.47 -70.97
CA TYR A 13 30.44 -27.64 -69.62
C TYR A 13 30.68 -26.28 -68.92
N ASN A 14 31.22 -25.31 -69.65
CA ASN A 14 31.52 -23.97 -69.10
C ASN A 14 30.26 -23.13 -68.83
N VAL A 15 29.21 -23.27 -69.64
CA VAL A 15 27.92 -22.59 -69.41
C VAL A 15 27.21 -23.16 -68.18
N THR A 16 27.19 -24.49 -68.02
CA THR A 16 26.59 -25.16 -66.87
C THR A 16 27.28 -24.79 -65.55
N MET A 17 28.62 -24.75 -65.53
CA MET A 17 29.40 -24.36 -64.35
C MET A 17 29.19 -22.89 -63.95
N ARG A 18 29.00 -21.99 -64.92
CA ARG A 18 28.76 -20.54 -64.67
C ARG A 18 27.37 -20.29 -64.09
N ASN A 19 26.35 -21.04 -64.54
CA ASN A 19 25.00 -20.99 -63.98
C ASN A 19 24.95 -21.57 -62.56
N ASN A 20 25.63 -22.69 -62.30
CA ASN A 20 25.68 -23.32 -60.98
C ASN A 20 26.40 -22.44 -59.93
N LYS A 21 27.45 -21.71 -60.37
CA LYS A 21 28.15 -20.73 -59.50
C LYS A 21 27.26 -19.51 -59.18
N LYS A 22 26.53 -18.97 -60.16
CA LYS A 22 25.57 -17.88 -59.94
C LYS A 22 24.41 -18.29 -59.04
N GLU A 23 23.89 -19.50 -59.20
CA GLU A 23 22.82 -20.05 -58.39
C GLU A 23 23.26 -20.25 -56.93
N ASN A 24 24.47 -20.75 -56.70
CA ASN A 24 25.04 -20.86 -55.36
C ASN A 24 25.35 -19.51 -54.71
N THR A 25 25.76 -18.50 -55.49
CA THR A 25 25.93 -17.13 -54.98
C THR A 25 24.58 -16.50 -54.62
N MET A 26 23.54 -16.71 -55.42
CA MET A 26 22.19 -16.21 -55.15
C MET A 26 21.56 -16.88 -53.92
N LYS A 27 21.73 -18.20 -53.77
CA LYS A 27 21.31 -18.94 -52.56
C LYS A 27 22.00 -18.42 -51.30
N LYS A 28 23.30 -18.12 -51.35
CA LYS A 28 24.05 -17.52 -50.22
C LYS A 28 23.54 -16.12 -49.86
N ILE A 29 23.26 -15.28 -50.86
CA ILE A 29 22.72 -13.93 -50.62
C ILE A 29 21.32 -14.02 -50.00
N VAL A 30 20.45 -14.89 -50.51
CA VAL A 30 19.10 -15.10 -49.95
C VAL A 30 19.17 -15.62 -48.51
N SER A 31 20.05 -16.59 -48.22
CA SER A 31 20.24 -17.09 -46.85
C SER A 31 20.77 -16.03 -45.89
N ILE A 32 21.68 -15.15 -46.34
CA ILE A 32 22.18 -14.04 -45.52
C ILE A 32 21.07 -13.02 -45.26
N VAL A 33 20.29 -12.66 -46.28
CA VAL A 33 19.17 -11.72 -46.14
C VAL A 33 18.09 -12.27 -45.21
N LEU A 34 17.75 -13.56 -45.31
CA LEU A 34 16.83 -14.23 -44.38
C LEU A 34 17.36 -14.28 -42.96
N ALA A 35 18.65 -14.56 -42.76
CA ALA A 35 19.27 -14.57 -41.44
C ALA A 35 19.28 -13.18 -40.80
N VAL A 36 19.59 -12.13 -41.58
CA VAL A 36 19.57 -10.73 -41.10
C VAL A 36 18.14 -10.28 -40.79
N PHE A 37 17.15 -10.67 -41.60
CA PHE A 37 15.75 -10.34 -41.34
C PHE A 37 15.22 -11.06 -40.09
N MET A 38 15.59 -12.32 -39.89
CA MET A 38 15.23 -13.09 -38.69
C MET A 38 15.90 -12.51 -37.42
N LEU A 39 17.15 -12.03 -37.52
CA LEU A 39 17.82 -11.34 -36.42
C LEU A 39 17.15 -9.99 -36.09
N ALA A 40 16.71 -9.23 -37.10
CA ALA A 40 16.02 -7.95 -36.90
C ALA A 40 14.65 -8.10 -36.20
N VAL A 41 13.94 -9.21 -36.46
CA VAL A 41 12.67 -9.55 -35.80
C VAL A 41 12.89 -9.94 -34.33
N CYS A 42 14.00 -10.60 -34.00
CA CYS A 42 14.34 -10.94 -32.61
C CYS A 42 14.67 -9.69 -31.76
N VAL A 43 15.24 -8.63 -32.36
CA VAL A 43 15.60 -7.40 -31.62
C VAL A 43 14.40 -6.49 -31.38
N THR A 44 13.38 -6.53 -32.25
CA THR A 44 12.14 -5.74 -32.07
C THR A 44 11.16 -6.35 -31.06
N GLY A 45 11.29 -7.64 -30.75
CA GLY A 45 10.52 -8.32 -29.70
C GLY A 45 10.99 -8.02 -28.27
N CYS A 46 12.18 -7.45 -28.11
CA CYS A 46 12.68 -6.99 -26.81
C CYS A 46 12.11 -5.59 -26.51
N LYS A 47 10.77 -5.49 -26.39
CA LYS A 47 10.22 -4.49 -25.48
C LYS A 47 10.68 -4.93 -24.10
N THR A 48 11.78 -4.37 -23.63
CA THR A 48 11.98 -4.20 -22.20
C THR A 48 10.77 -3.43 -21.71
N THR A 49 9.74 -4.15 -21.25
CA THR A 49 8.91 -3.65 -20.17
C THR A 49 9.89 -3.36 -19.05
N THR A 50 10.41 -2.13 -19.03
CA THR A 50 11.04 -1.55 -17.85
C THR A 50 9.94 -1.59 -16.81
N ARG A 51 9.84 -2.71 -16.07
CA ARG A 51 8.97 -2.81 -14.91
C ARG A 51 9.47 -1.70 -14.01
N LYS A 52 8.68 -0.64 -13.87
CA LYS A 52 8.98 0.51 -13.01
C LYS A 52 9.41 -0.07 -11.68
N GLN A 53 10.68 0.11 -11.31
CA GLN A 53 11.20 -0.42 -10.06
C GLN A 53 10.55 0.39 -8.96
N LEU A 54 9.50 -0.17 -8.35
CA LEU A 54 8.78 0.48 -7.29
C LEU A 54 9.66 0.52 -6.04
N LYS A 55 9.62 1.64 -5.31
CA LYS A 55 10.32 1.80 -4.03
C LYS A 55 9.46 1.16 -2.93
N PRO A 56 9.95 0.14 -2.20
CA PRO A 56 9.22 -0.42 -1.06
C PRO A 56 9.00 0.62 0.03
N VAL A 57 7.79 0.67 0.58
CA VAL A 57 7.43 1.50 1.73
C VAL A 57 6.50 0.71 2.65
N VAL A 58 6.82 0.62 3.93
CA VAL A 58 5.98 0.02 4.96
C VAL A 58 5.20 1.09 5.70
N LEU A 59 3.88 1.08 5.54
CA LEU A 59 2.95 1.91 6.31
C LEU A 59 2.29 1.07 7.39
N ASN A 60 2.44 1.47 8.64
CA ASN A 60 1.86 0.80 9.79
C ASN A 60 0.71 1.63 10.37
N GLU A 61 -0.52 1.11 10.32
CA GLU A 61 -1.72 1.78 10.82
C GLU A 61 -2.11 1.28 12.21
N VAL A 62 -2.72 2.14 13.02
CA VAL A 62 -3.12 1.76 14.40
C VAL A 62 -4.27 0.76 14.45
N ALA A 63 -5.17 0.80 13.47
CA ALA A 63 -6.35 -0.05 13.37
C ALA A 63 -6.84 -0.08 11.91
N HIS A 64 -7.44 -1.19 11.51
CA HIS A 64 -8.07 -1.31 10.20
C HIS A 64 -9.52 -0.82 10.29
N SER A 65 -9.76 0.43 9.90
CA SER A 65 -11.04 1.11 10.16
C SER A 65 -11.46 2.01 9.01
N ILE A 66 -12.77 2.14 8.79
CA ILE A 66 -13.35 3.05 7.80
C ILE A 66 -12.92 4.51 7.99
N PHE A 67 -12.47 4.87 9.20
CA PHE A 67 -11.82 6.16 9.47
C PHE A 67 -10.65 6.46 8.52
N TYR A 68 -9.98 5.41 8.02
CA TYR A 68 -8.86 5.50 7.06
C TYR A 68 -9.26 5.21 5.61
N ALA A 69 -10.56 5.28 5.28
CA ALA A 69 -11.06 5.01 3.93
C ALA A 69 -10.30 5.75 2.80
N PRO A 70 -9.88 7.03 2.94
CA PRO A 70 -9.11 7.68 1.88
C PRO A 70 -7.77 7.00 1.58
N GLN A 71 -7.10 6.42 2.58
CA GLN A 71 -5.87 5.64 2.38
C GLN A 71 -6.15 4.36 1.61
N TYR A 72 -7.18 3.60 2.00
CA TYR A 72 -7.52 2.35 1.30
C TYR A 72 -7.96 2.62 -0.14
N ALA A 73 -8.72 3.69 -0.38
CA ALA A 73 -9.07 4.11 -1.73
C ALA A 73 -7.81 4.42 -2.57
N ALA A 74 -6.80 5.10 -2.01
CA ALA A 74 -5.55 5.38 -2.72
C ALA A 74 -4.74 4.11 -3.04
N ILE A 75 -4.79 3.09 -2.18
CA ILE A 75 -4.20 1.76 -2.44
C ILE A 75 -4.93 1.07 -3.59
N GLU A 76 -6.26 0.93 -3.49
CA GLU A 76 -7.08 0.21 -4.47
C GLU A 76 -7.13 0.88 -5.84
N LEU A 77 -7.03 2.22 -5.88
CA LEU A 77 -6.99 2.99 -7.12
C LEU A 77 -5.59 3.07 -7.74
N GLY A 78 -4.57 2.49 -7.11
CA GLY A 78 -3.21 2.41 -7.66
C GLY A 78 -2.36 3.68 -7.54
N TYR A 79 -2.78 4.66 -6.73
CA TYR A 79 -2.09 5.96 -6.64
C TYR A 79 -0.66 5.83 -6.11
N PHE A 80 -0.37 4.86 -5.24
CA PHE A 80 1.00 4.60 -4.78
C PHE A 80 1.88 4.04 -5.91
N GLU A 81 1.37 3.12 -6.73
CA GLU A 81 2.11 2.56 -7.88
C GLU A 81 2.37 3.62 -8.96
N ASP A 82 1.39 4.50 -9.19
CA ASP A 82 1.49 5.65 -10.09
C ASP A 82 2.61 6.61 -9.65
N GLU A 83 2.81 6.79 -8.34
CA GLU A 83 3.94 7.52 -7.75
C GLU A 83 5.23 6.70 -7.65
N GLY A 84 5.21 5.43 -8.05
CA GLY A 84 6.39 4.56 -8.05
C GLY A 84 6.72 3.92 -6.69
N LEU A 85 5.72 3.76 -5.82
CA LEU A 85 5.83 3.16 -4.50
C LEU A 85 5.18 1.77 -4.47
N ASP A 86 5.84 0.82 -3.82
CA ASP A 86 5.30 -0.50 -3.48
C ASP A 86 4.93 -0.46 -1.98
N LEU A 87 3.67 -0.12 -1.72
CA LEU A 87 3.18 0.11 -0.37
C LEU A 87 2.77 -1.21 0.29
N LYS A 88 3.44 -1.57 1.39
CA LYS A 88 3.01 -2.64 2.29
C LYS A 88 2.28 -2.04 3.49
N LEU A 89 1.00 -2.36 3.61
CA LEU A 89 0.19 -2.02 4.77
C LEU A 89 0.35 -3.05 5.89
N VAL A 90 0.56 -2.58 7.13
CA VAL A 90 0.63 -3.38 8.35
C VAL A 90 -0.34 -2.79 9.37
N ASN A 91 -1.07 -3.63 10.11
CA ASN A 91 -1.89 -3.18 11.24
C ASN A 91 -1.13 -3.43 12.55
N GLY A 92 -0.74 -2.35 13.22
CA GLY A 92 0.07 -2.35 14.43
C GLY A 92 -0.74 -2.52 15.72
N ALA A 93 -2.07 -2.48 15.66
CA ALA A 93 -2.96 -2.69 16.81
C ALA A 93 -2.67 -1.76 18.01
N GLY A 94 -2.49 -0.47 17.74
CA GLY A 94 -2.28 0.59 18.75
C GLY A 94 -1.12 1.53 18.46
N ALA A 95 -1.25 2.79 18.86
CA ALA A 95 -0.25 3.85 18.57
C ALA A 95 1.13 3.59 19.20
N ASP A 96 1.21 2.94 20.36
CA ASP A 96 2.47 2.53 20.99
C ASP A 96 3.26 1.55 20.12
N LYS A 97 2.58 0.55 19.56
CA LYS A 97 3.21 -0.46 18.70
C LYS A 97 3.60 0.11 17.35
N VAL A 98 2.74 0.95 16.76
CA VAL A 98 3.07 1.66 15.52
C VAL A 98 4.28 2.56 15.73
N MET A 99 4.35 3.31 16.84
CA MET A 99 5.49 4.15 17.15
C MET A 99 6.77 3.33 17.38
N THR A 100 6.66 2.19 18.06
CA THR A 100 7.78 1.26 18.24
C THR A 100 8.32 0.79 16.90
N ALA A 101 7.44 0.39 15.97
CA ALA A 101 7.83 -0.04 14.63
C ALA A 101 8.49 1.08 13.80
N LEU A 102 8.03 2.32 13.96
CA LEU A 102 8.63 3.48 13.30
C LEU A 102 10.05 3.73 13.82
N ILE A 103 10.23 3.72 15.15
CA ILE A 103 11.54 3.97 15.78
C ILE A 103 12.52 2.82 15.52
N SER A 104 12.05 1.56 15.46
CA SER A 104 12.90 0.40 15.18
C SER A 104 13.30 0.29 13.70
N GLY A 105 12.64 1.03 12.81
CA GLY A 105 12.81 0.92 11.36
C GLY A 105 12.04 -0.25 10.73
N ASP A 106 11.17 -0.92 11.48
CA ASP A 106 10.27 -1.95 10.93
C ASP A 106 9.13 -1.34 10.08
N ALA A 107 8.83 -0.06 10.28
CA ALA A 107 7.92 0.73 9.45
C ALA A 107 8.58 2.05 9.01
N ASP A 108 8.37 2.43 7.75
CA ASP A 108 8.84 3.71 7.21
C ASP A 108 7.88 4.85 7.61
N ILE A 109 6.58 4.55 7.72
CA ILE A 109 5.53 5.50 8.04
C ILE A 109 4.63 4.90 9.12
N GLY A 110 4.51 5.61 10.25
CA GLY A 110 3.51 5.31 11.27
C GLY A 110 2.26 6.16 11.07
N PHE A 111 1.11 5.52 10.90
CA PHE A 111 -0.17 6.20 10.77
C PHE A 111 -0.98 6.11 12.06
N MET A 112 -0.80 7.13 12.90
CA MET A 112 -1.36 7.26 14.24
C MET A 112 -1.63 8.73 14.59
N GLY A 113 -2.17 8.99 15.77
CA GLY A 113 -2.37 10.36 16.23
C GLY A 113 -1.07 11.10 16.57
N SER A 114 -1.13 12.43 16.54
CA SER A 114 0.02 13.30 16.80
C SER A 114 0.49 13.30 18.27
N GLU A 115 -0.30 12.76 19.19
CA GLU A 115 0.08 12.61 20.59
C GLU A 115 1.31 11.71 20.75
N ALA A 116 1.41 10.66 19.92
CA ALA A 116 2.49 9.70 20.01
C ALA A 116 3.86 10.35 19.76
N SER A 117 3.95 11.24 18.76
CA SER A 117 5.19 11.98 18.49
C SER A 117 5.56 12.92 19.64
N ILE A 118 4.56 13.53 20.29
CA ILE A 118 4.78 14.39 21.46
C ILE A 118 5.34 13.57 22.63
N TYR A 119 4.79 12.39 22.90
CA TYR A 119 5.27 11.53 23.99
C TYR A 119 6.71 11.09 23.77
N VAL A 120 7.08 10.66 22.55
CA VAL A 120 8.45 10.27 22.22
C VAL A 120 9.41 11.45 22.30
N TYR A 121 8.99 12.62 21.80
CA TYR A 121 9.80 13.83 21.89
C TYR A 121 10.08 14.22 23.35
N GLN A 122 9.08 14.13 24.23
CA GLN A 122 9.25 14.41 25.67
C GLN A 122 10.20 13.42 26.37
N GLN A 123 10.40 12.23 25.82
CA GLN A 123 11.37 11.25 26.33
C GLN A 123 12.81 11.56 25.91
N GLY A 124 13.04 12.58 25.07
CA GLY A 124 14.36 13.06 24.69
C GLY A 124 15.02 12.29 23.55
N SER A 125 14.25 11.70 22.63
CA SER A 125 14.81 11.08 21.42
C SER A 125 15.45 12.12 20.51
N ASP A 126 16.73 11.93 20.16
CA ASP A 126 17.43 12.76 19.16
C ASP A 126 16.90 12.51 17.74
N ASP A 127 16.40 11.31 17.47
CA ASP A 127 15.71 10.92 16.24
C ASP A 127 14.22 10.76 16.53
N TYR A 128 13.52 11.88 16.59
CA TYR A 128 12.10 11.92 16.95
C TYR A 128 11.20 11.78 15.72
N ALA A 129 10.05 11.14 15.92
CA ALA A 129 9.04 11.02 14.87
C ALA A 129 8.54 12.40 14.41
N VAL A 130 8.45 12.59 13.10
CA VAL A 130 7.99 13.84 12.47
C VAL A 130 6.58 13.65 11.93
N ASN A 131 5.66 14.51 12.35
CA ASN A 131 4.32 14.60 11.76
C ASN A 131 4.42 15.44 10.47
N PHE A 132 4.18 14.81 9.31
CA PHE A 132 4.35 15.47 8.01
C PHE A 132 3.07 15.50 7.15
N ALA A 133 2.03 14.76 7.53
CA ALA A 133 0.78 14.66 6.78
C ALA A 133 -0.43 14.48 7.70
N GLN A 134 -1.60 14.90 7.24
CA GLN A 134 -2.89 14.74 7.92
C GLN A 134 -3.89 14.09 6.95
N LEU A 135 -4.53 13.00 7.37
CA LEU A 135 -5.61 12.38 6.58
C LEU A 135 -6.98 12.97 6.91
N THR A 136 -7.24 13.22 8.19
CA THR A 136 -8.56 13.62 8.70
C THR A 136 -8.46 14.89 9.55
N GLN A 137 -9.38 15.84 9.36
CA GLN A 137 -9.39 17.11 10.10
C GLN A 137 -10.07 17.01 11.49
N ARG A 138 -10.95 16.02 11.68
CA ARG A 138 -11.72 15.82 12.91
C ARG A 138 -11.50 14.40 13.42
N ALA A 139 -11.67 14.21 14.73
CA ALA A 139 -11.84 12.87 15.27
C ALA A 139 -13.05 12.22 14.59
N GLY A 140 -12.85 11.03 14.02
CA GLY A 140 -13.91 10.29 13.34
C GLY A 140 -14.77 9.45 14.27
N ASN A 141 -14.64 9.65 15.59
CA ASN A 141 -15.25 8.79 16.57
C ASN A 141 -16.70 9.21 16.86
N PHE A 142 -17.56 8.22 17.10
CA PHE A 142 -18.95 8.34 17.49
C PHE A 142 -19.13 7.75 18.87
N LEU A 143 -20.01 8.36 19.66
CA LEU A 143 -20.58 7.71 20.83
C LEU A 143 -21.80 6.94 20.38
N VAL A 144 -21.81 5.63 20.61
CA VAL A 144 -22.89 4.73 20.19
C VAL A 144 -23.55 4.16 21.43
N GLY A 145 -24.86 4.37 21.56
CA GLY A 145 -25.71 3.75 22.58
C GLY A 145 -26.38 2.48 22.07
N ARG A 146 -26.98 1.70 22.99
CA ARG A 146 -27.70 0.47 22.63
C ARG A 146 -28.99 0.72 21.86
N GLU A 147 -29.66 1.82 22.19
CA GLU A 147 -30.93 2.21 21.60
C GLU A 147 -30.84 3.67 21.14
N ALA A 148 -31.70 4.05 20.21
CA ALA A 148 -31.83 5.45 19.82
C ALA A 148 -32.40 6.27 20.98
N ASP A 149 -31.74 7.37 21.31
CA ASP A 149 -32.19 8.33 22.31
C ASP A 149 -32.23 9.72 21.68
N SER A 150 -33.44 10.23 21.43
CA SER A 150 -33.65 11.54 20.81
C SER A 150 -33.40 12.72 21.75
N ASP A 151 -33.42 12.46 23.07
CA ASP A 151 -33.30 13.49 24.10
C ASP A 151 -31.92 13.44 24.79
N PHE A 152 -30.98 12.68 24.22
CA PHE A 152 -29.63 12.49 24.76
C PHE A 152 -28.92 13.81 25.05
N THR A 153 -28.36 13.87 26.26
CA THR A 153 -27.42 14.88 26.72
C THR A 153 -26.16 14.21 27.26
N TRP A 154 -25.04 14.93 27.26
CA TRP A 154 -23.81 14.39 27.84
C TRP A 154 -23.97 13.99 29.32
N ALA A 155 -24.86 14.65 30.07
CA ALA A 155 -25.13 14.32 31.46
C ALA A 155 -25.70 12.90 31.66
N ASP A 156 -26.29 12.32 30.62
CA ASP A 156 -26.84 10.97 30.67
C ASP A 156 -25.76 9.89 30.73
N LEU A 157 -24.49 10.26 30.48
CA LEU A 157 -23.34 9.38 30.71
C LEU A 157 -22.97 9.23 32.19
N LYS A 158 -23.49 10.06 33.09
CA LYS A 158 -23.18 9.93 34.52
C LYS A 158 -23.72 8.60 35.06
N GLY A 159 -22.85 7.86 35.75
CA GLY A 159 -23.11 6.53 36.29
C GLY A 159 -23.12 5.41 35.24
N LYS A 160 -22.82 5.71 33.98
CA LYS A 160 -22.84 4.73 32.88
C LYS A 160 -21.50 4.04 32.69
N LYS A 161 -21.55 2.86 32.06
CA LYS A 161 -20.37 2.13 31.60
C LYS A 161 -20.16 2.37 30.12
N VAL A 162 -18.98 2.83 29.74
CA VAL A 162 -18.61 3.14 28.36
C VAL A 162 -17.40 2.32 27.96
N LEU A 163 -17.44 1.65 26.80
CA LEU A 163 -16.21 1.11 26.20
C LEU A 163 -15.45 2.27 25.56
N GLY A 164 -14.23 2.49 26.03
CA GLY A 164 -13.36 3.59 25.60
C GLY A 164 -12.14 3.10 24.82
N GLY A 165 -11.31 4.06 24.43
CA GLY A 165 -10.00 3.78 23.86
C GLY A 165 -8.94 3.55 24.94
N ARG A 166 -7.72 3.23 24.52
CA ARG A 166 -6.56 3.16 25.42
C ARG A 166 -6.34 4.53 26.10
N ALA A 167 -6.11 4.53 27.40
CA ALA A 167 -5.65 5.70 28.14
C ALA A 167 -4.47 6.41 27.44
N GLY A 168 -4.55 7.74 27.31
CA GLY A 168 -3.56 8.55 26.60
C GLY A 168 -3.48 8.30 25.08
N GLY A 169 -4.38 7.52 24.49
CA GLY A 169 -4.56 7.45 23.04
C GLY A 169 -5.53 8.53 22.56
N MET A 170 -5.38 8.99 21.32
CA MET A 170 -6.24 10.06 20.77
C MET A 170 -7.75 9.83 20.90
N PRO A 171 -8.32 8.64 20.59
CA PRO A 171 -9.76 8.45 20.73
C PRO A 171 -10.27 8.71 22.15
N GLU A 172 -9.51 8.24 23.14
CA GLU A 172 -9.83 8.37 24.55
C GLU A 172 -9.64 9.80 25.06
N MET A 173 -8.51 10.44 24.69
CA MET A 173 -8.27 11.84 25.06
C MET A 173 -9.34 12.79 24.50
N VAL A 174 -9.85 12.52 23.30
CA VAL A 174 -10.94 13.29 22.70
C VAL A 174 -12.24 13.07 23.48
N PHE A 175 -12.56 11.82 23.85
CA PHE A 175 -13.74 11.53 24.66
C PHE A 175 -13.69 12.21 26.03
N GLU A 176 -12.58 12.06 26.76
CA GLU A 176 -12.37 12.75 28.04
C GLU A 176 -12.43 14.28 27.93
N TYR A 177 -11.88 14.85 26.85
CA TYR A 177 -11.98 16.29 26.58
C TYR A 177 -13.43 16.73 26.43
N ILE A 178 -14.24 15.96 25.70
CA ILE A 178 -15.68 16.24 25.53
C ILE A 178 -16.42 16.11 26.86
N LEU A 179 -16.14 15.07 27.66
CA LEU A 179 -16.72 14.91 29.00
C LEU A 179 -16.42 16.12 29.89
N LYS A 180 -15.15 16.53 29.98
CA LYS A 180 -14.71 17.68 30.77
C LYS A 180 -15.36 18.98 30.30
N LYS A 181 -15.52 19.16 28.98
CA LYS A 181 -16.22 20.32 28.40
C LYS A 181 -17.70 20.40 28.81
N ASN A 182 -18.31 19.26 29.14
CA ASN A 182 -19.68 19.15 29.62
C ASN A 182 -19.79 19.02 31.14
N GLY A 183 -18.73 19.30 31.90
CA GLY A 183 -18.74 19.26 33.37
C GLY A 183 -18.86 17.86 33.96
N ILE A 184 -18.37 16.85 33.23
CA ILE A 184 -18.34 15.45 33.66
C ILE A 184 -16.89 15.09 33.96
N ASP A 185 -16.64 14.57 35.16
CA ASP A 185 -15.32 14.06 35.54
C ASP A 185 -15.15 12.62 35.04
N PRO A 186 -14.25 12.37 34.05
CA PRO A 186 -14.07 11.03 33.50
C PRO A 186 -13.58 9.99 34.52
N SER A 187 -13.03 10.44 35.66
CA SER A 187 -12.50 9.56 36.70
C SER A 187 -13.51 9.16 37.77
N THR A 188 -14.62 9.90 37.91
CA THR A 188 -15.55 9.72 39.02
C THR A 188 -17.02 9.68 38.63
N ASP A 189 -17.41 10.38 37.56
CA ASP A 189 -18.82 10.49 37.18
C ASP A 189 -19.32 9.31 36.33
N LEU A 190 -18.45 8.47 35.77
CA LEU A 190 -18.80 7.31 34.95
C LEU A 190 -17.68 6.24 34.98
N THR A 191 -17.95 5.08 34.39
CA THR A 191 -16.93 4.01 34.22
C THR A 191 -16.52 3.91 32.76
N ILE A 192 -15.22 4.00 32.48
CA ILE A 192 -14.68 3.80 31.14
C ILE A 192 -13.84 2.52 31.13
N ASP A 193 -14.25 1.53 30.33
CA ASP A 193 -13.46 0.32 30.10
C ASP A 193 -12.49 0.56 28.95
N GLN A 194 -11.22 0.74 29.31
CA GLN A 194 -10.11 1.00 28.39
C GLN A 194 -9.28 -0.26 28.11
N SER A 195 -9.75 -1.44 28.54
CA SER A 195 -9.00 -2.71 28.44
C SER A 195 -9.10 -3.37 27.07
N ILE A 196 -10.05 -2.93 26.24
CA ILE A 196 -10.35 -3.50 24.93
C ILE A 196 -9.54 -2.77 23.86
N ASN A 197 -8.96 -3.51 22.91
CA ASN A 197 -8.33 -2.89 21.75
C ASN A 197 -9.38 -2.09 20.97
N PHE A 198 -9.06 -0.86 20.58
CA PHE A 198 -9.99 0.02 19.88
C PHE A 198 -10.58 -0.61 18.60
N GLY A 199 -9.83 -1.42 17.85
CA GLY A 199 -10.37 -2.13 16.68
C GLY A 199 -11.40 -3.23 17.01
N LEU A 200 -11.62 -3.52 18.29
CA LEU A 200 -12.50 -4.58 18.79
C LEU A 200 -13.66 -4.06 19.66
N THR A 201 -13.74 -2.74 19.93
CA THR A 201 -14.78 -2.16 20.79
C THR A 201 -16.18 -2.40 20.22
N ALA A 202 -16.39 -2.23 18.91
CA ALA A 202 -17.66 -2.52 18.26
C ALA A 202 -18.12 -3.97 18.49
N ALA A 203 -17.22 -4.94 18.29
CA ALA A 203 -17.51 -6.34 18.50
C ALA A 203 -17.80 -6.64 19.97
N ALA A 204 -16.98 -6.10 20.88
CA ALA A 204 -17.18 -6.26 22.31
C ALA A 204 -18.52 -5.67 22.77
N PHE A 205 -18.92 -4.50 22.27
CA PHE A 205 -20.18 -3.82 22.62
C PHE A 205 -21.42 -4.70 22.37
N THR A 206 -21.40 -5.52 21.32
CA THR A 206 -22.51 -6.44 21.02
C THR A 206 -22.75 -7.50 22.11
N SER A 207 -21.74 -7.80 22.92
CA SER A 207 -21.76 -8.89 23.92
C SER A 207 -21.48 -8.45 25.35
N SER A 208 -21.03 -7.21 25.56
CA SER A 208 -20.75 -6.65 26.88
C SER A 208 -22.01 -6.15 27.57
N ASP A 209 -21.86 -5.69 28.81
CA ASP A 209 -22.86 -4.98 29.62
C ASP A 209 -22.70 -3.45 29.57
N ALA A 210 -21.80 -2.91 28.73
CA ALA A 210 -21.58 -1.47 28.63
C ALA A 210 -22.81 -0.74 28.08
N ASP A 211 -23.13 0.45 28.57
CA ASP A 211 -24.25 1.25 28.08
C ASP A 211 -23.93 1.92 26.73
N TYR A 212 -22.66 2.33 26.55
CA TYR A 212 -22.17 3.00 25.34
C TYR A 212 -20.80 2.45 24.89
N THR A 213 -20.42 2.77 23.66
CA THR A 213 -19.07 2.56 23.12
C THR A 213 -18.61 3.77 22.30
N VAL A 214 -17.30 4.01 22.25
CA VAL A 214 -16.67 5.02 21.39
C VAL A 214 -16.06 4.30 20.17
N GLU A 215 -16.52 4.65 18.96
CA GLU A 215 -16.12 4.00 17.68
C GLU A 215 -15.63 4.98 16.63
#